data_AF-A0A7C4CUM1-F1
#
_entry.id   AF-A0A7C4CUM1-F1
#
_cell.length_a   1.000
_cell.length_b   1.000
_cell.length_c   1.000
_cell.angle_alpha   90.00
_cell.angle_beta   90.00
_cell.angle_gamma   90.00
#
_symmetry.space_group_name_H-M   'P 1'
#
loop_
_entity.id
_entity.type
_entity.pdbx_description
1 polymer ?
#
loop_
_entity_poly.entity_id
_entity_poly.type
_entity_poly.pdbx_seq_one_letter_code
_entity_poly.pdbx_strand_id
1 'polypeptide(L)'
;MSNYIGAKWHHNITITWADVLAQLYQFFDITYNATKAASEPAVASLWRSTLDTIVGYRIDEANKRLEVYLNYWHFEPAYIASFATINIYLPFELVLAEDHLVFTRGSYAYSTSAATAKRVPQLNLVLSGHVADVASTLQTFSTQRYFPANVFTVGNKQYATPDEAAARYRAALSWIATYGNAWISNGPYMLTSFSAEAQSAELRAFRDPTYPFSPGKWVFGEPRIVRVENIGVPQVVRGQEASVLVDLSGPPPLFVKYILRDSVTGQIITVGQGSLATGSRFVITLPATLTRDLTARFPYELTVIAYSDAVAFVDTRTLFISVFDPGIITAPIEQEISNLQKSVQETVANLQQAIQAINASSAAGLAAVSNSISQLGTAVGNSISQLGNAVNNLGTAVNNLGGTLSSKIDTVSSKIDTFASQQSQTVSALQASVRDLRDTVNTLMYIVIFLVILQIVTIALVFMRRK
;
A
#
# COMPACT_ATOMS: atom_id res chain seq x y z
N MET A 1 -45.61 -25.61 -25.48
CA MET A 1 -47.03 -26.04 -25.59
C MET A 1 -47.82 -25.35 -26.71
N SER A 2 -47.87 -24.01 -26.81
CA SER A 2 -48.75 -23.28 -27.76
C SER A 2 -48.74 -23.76 -29.22
N ASN A 3 -47.56 -24.06 -29.77
CA ASN A 3 -47.45 -24.51 -31.16
C ASN A 3 -48.02 -25.92 -31.39
N TYR A 4 -48.26 -26.71 -30.34
CA TYR A 4 -48.90 -28.02 -30.46
C TYR A 4 -50.42 -27.92 -30.57
N ILE A 5 -51.06 -26.83 -30.11
CA ILE A 5 -52.52 -26.70 -30.19
C ILE A 5 -52.95 -26.55 -31.66
N GLY A 6 -53.73 -27.51 -32.14
CA GLY A 6 -54.12 -27.65 -33.55
C GLY A 6 -53.19 -28.54 -34.38
N ALA A 7 -52.06 -29.00 -33.83
CA ALA A 7 -51.23 -30.04 -34.45
C ALA A 7 -51.84 -31.43 -34.23
N LYS A 8 -51.26 -32.46 -34.84
CA LYS A 8 -51.71 -33.86 -34.68
C LYS A 8 -50.91 -34.60 -33.61
N TRP A 9 -51.61 -35.36 -32.78
CA TRP A 9 -51.05 -36.52 -32.07
C TRP A 9 -50.66 -37.61 -33.08
N HIS A 10 -49.80 -38.55 -32.68
CA HIS A 10 -49.33 -39.62 -33.59
C HIS A 10 -50.44 -40.47 -34.22
N HIS A 11 -51.57 -40.63 -33.53
CA HIS A 11 -52.78 -41.31 -34.01
C HIS A 11 -53.73 -40.41 -34.83
N ASN A 12 -53.24 -39.29 -35.37
CA ASN A 12 -53.94 -38.38 -36.29
C ASN A 12 -55.14 -37.58 -35.71
N ILE A 13 -55.31 -37.60 -34.38
CA ILE A 13 -56.26 -36.71 -33.70
C ILE A 13 -55.62 -35.35 -33.45
N THR A 14 -56.40 -34.29 -33.64
CA THR A 14 -55.96 -32.91 -33.37
C THR A 14 -55.80 -32.69 -31.87
N ILE A 15 -54.67 -32.10 -31.47
CA ILE A 15 -54.39 -31.65 -30.12
C ILE A 15 -55.25 -30.42 -29.82
N THR A 16 -55.99 -30.45 -28.71
CA THR A 16 -56.95 -29.43 -28.28
C THR A 16 -56.71 -29.01 -26.83
N TRP A 17 -57.45 -27.99 -26.37
CA TRP A 17 -57.44 -27.60 -24.96
C TRP A 17 -57.94 -28.70 -24.02
N ALA A 18 -58.77 -29.64 -24.50
CA ALA A 18 -59.19 -30.79 -23.72
C ALA A 18 -58.01 -31.67 -23.28
N ASP A 19 -56.99 -31.80 -24.13
CA ASP A 19 -55.78 -32.56 -23.81
C ASP A 19 -54.96 -31.88 -22.71
N VAL A 20 -54.89 -30.54 -22.72
CA VAL A 20 -54.26 -29.73 -21.65
C VAL A 20 -55.05 -29.86 -20.33
N LEU A 21 -56.38 -29.78 -20.40
CA LEU A 21 -57.25 -29.88 -19.23
C LEU A 21 -57.19 -31.24 -18.57
N ALA A 22 -57.16 -32.34 -19.34
CA ALA A 22 -57.03 -33.68 -18.78
C ALA A 22 -55.70 -33.87 -18.03
N GLN A 23 -54.59 -33.39 -18.61
CA GLN A 23 -53.28 -33.49 -17.97
C GLN A 23 -53.21 -32.63 -16.70
N LEU A 24 -53.74 -31.40 -16.74
CA LEU A 24 -53.86 -30.52 -15.58
C LEU A 24 -54.70 -31.18 -14.49
N TYR A 25 -55.89 -31.67 -14.83
CA TYR A 25 -56.77 -32.35 -13.90
C TYR A 25 -56.05 -33.52 -13.23
N GLN A 26 -55.38 -34.38 -14.00
CA GLN A 26 -54.64 -35.52 -13.45
C GLN A 26 -53.59 -35.09 -12.43
N PHE A 27 -52.79 -34.06 -12.73
CA PHE A 27 -51.77 -33.57 -11.80
C PHE A 27 -52.37 -33.05 -10.49
N PHE A 28 -53.44 -32.24 -10.56
CA PHE A 28 -54.11 -31.74 -9.36
C PHE A 28 -54.81 -32.85 -8.58
N ASP A 29 -55.52 -33.76 -9.26
CA ASP A 29 -56.25 -34.85 -8.62
C ASP A 29 -55.29 -35.81 -7.93
N ILE A 30 -54.23 -36.30 -8.59
CA ILE A 30 -53.24 -37.17 -7.93
C ILE A 30 -52.57 -36.47 -6.74
N THR A 31 -52.29 -35.18 -6.87
CA THR A 31 -51.57 -34.43 -5.84
C THR A 31 -52.43 -34.16 -4.61
N TYR A 32 -53.65 -33.65 -4.79
CA TYR A 32 -54.47 -33.10 -3.70
C TYR A 32 -55.64 -34.00 -3.27
N ASN A 33 -55.98 -35.05 -4.02
CA ASN A 33 -56.91 -36.06 -3.54
C ASN A 33 -56.19 -36.97 -2.55
N ALA A 34 -56.60 -36.94 -1.27
CA ALA A 34 -55.92 -37.66 -0.19
C ALA A 34 -55.77 -39.17 -0.46
N THR A 35 -56.77 -39.80 -1.09
CA THR A 35 -56.72 -41.23 -1.42
C THR A 35 -55.73 -41.51 -2.55
N LYS A 36 -55.75 -40.71 -3.63
CA LYS A 36 -54.81 -40.88 -4.75
C LYS A 36 -53.37 -40.54 -4.33
N ALA A 37 -53.19 -39.47 -3.56
CA ALA A 37 -51.88 -39.05 -3.06
C ALA A 37 -51.24 -40.09 -2.14
N ALA A 38 -52.03 -40.72 -1.26
CA ALA A 38 -51.55 -41.83 -0.42
C ALA A 38 -51.21 -43.09 -1.26
N SER A 39 -51.93 -43.29 -2.37
CA SER A 39 -51.73 -44.41 -3.28
C SER A 39 -50.49 -44.24 -4.18
N GLU A 40 -50.18 -43.01 -4.60
CA GLU A 40 -49.03 -42.66 -5.45
C GLU A 40 -48.20 -41.52 -4.84
N PRO A 41 -47.57 -41.73 -3.65
CA PRO A 41 -46.94 -40.65 -2.89
C PRO A 41 -45.73 -40.04 -3.61
N ALA A 42 -45.00 -40.83 -4.40
CA ALA A 42 -43.87 -40.34 -5.19
C ALA A 42 -44.32 -39.40 -6.33
N VAL A 43 -45.44 -39.70 -6.98
CA VAL A 43 -46.00 -38.85 -8.05
C VAL A 43 -46.60 -37.58 -7.43
N ALA A 44 -47.35 -37.72 -6.33
CA ALA A 44 -47.97 -36.59 -5.65
C ALA A 44 -46.95 -35.60 -5.07
N SER A 45 -45.82 -36.07 -4.51
CA SER A 45 -44.79 -35.19 -3.97
C SER A 45 -43.99 -34.48 -5.06
N LEU A 46 -43.74 -35.16 -6.20
CA LEU A 46 -43.06 -34.59 -7.35
C LEU A 46 -43.80 -33.34 -7.84
N TRP A 47 -45.12 -33.44 -8.06
CA TRP A 47 -45.93 -32.35 -8.58
C TRP A 47 -46.28 -31.28 -7.56
N ARG A 48 -46.45 -31.64 -6.28
CA ARG A 48 -46.80 -30.69 -5.21
C ARG A 48 -45.86 -29.49 -5.15
N SER A 49 -44.55 -29.71 -5.31
CA SER A 49 -43.55 -28.64 -5.26
C SER A 49 -43.80 -27.53 -6.30
N THR A 50 -44.24 -27.90 -7.51
CA THR A 50 -44.62 -26.94 -8.55
C THR A 50 -46.03 -26.42 -8.32
N LEU A 51 -47.01 -27.30 -8.09
CA LEU A 51 -48.43 -26.92 -8.00
C LEU A 51 -48.73 -25.96 -6.83
N ASP A 52 -48.03 -26.09 -5.70
CA ASP A 52 -48.20 -25.19 -4.54
C ASP A 52 -47.80 -23.73 -4.86
N THR A 53 -46.99 -23.51 -5.90
CA THR A 53 -46.65 -22.16 -6.36
C THR A 53 -47.72 -21.56 -7.27
N ILE A 54 -48.58 -22.37 -7.88
CA ILE A 54 -49.49 -21.93 -8.93
C ILE A 54 -50.73 -21.30 -8.32
N VAL A 55 -50.98 -20.05 -8.69
CA VAL A 55 -52.14 -19.25 -8.28
C VAL A 55 -53.32 -19.50 -9.20
N GLY A 56 -53.07 -19.74 -10.49
CA GLY A 56 -54.14 -20.06 -11.44
C GLY A 56 -53.70 -20.11 -12.89
N TYR A 57 -54.67 -20.44 -13.74
CA TYR A 57 -54.49 -20.56 -15.18
C TYR A 57 -55.53 -19.73 -15.93
N ARG A 58 -55.13 -19.16 -17.07
CA ARG A 58 -56.06 -18.57 -18.04
C ARG A 58 -55.80 -19.16 -19.42
N ILE A 59 -56.85 -19.69 -20.04
CA ILE A 59 -56.80 -20.17 -21.42
C ILE A 59 -57.07 -18.98 -22.34
N ASP A 60 -56.09 -18.63 -23.17
CA ASP A 60 -56.22 -17.66 -24.26
C ASP A 60 -56.31 -18.42 -25.58
N GLU A 61 -57.54 -18.79 -25.94
CA GLU A 61 -57.83 -19.57 -27.13
C GLU A 61 -57.46 -18.83 -28.43
N ALA A 62 -57.71 -17.52 -28.46
CA ALA A 62 -57.47 -16.69 -29.63
C ALA A 62 -55.99 -16.70 -30.02
N ASN A 63 -55.09 -16.69 -29.03
CA ASN A 63 -53.65 -16.74 -29.25
C ASN A 63 -53.03 -18.12 -29.08
N LYS A 64 -53.83 -19.17 -28.78
CA LYS A 64 -53.37 -20.52 -28.44
C LYS A 64 -52.35 -20.54 -27.29
N ARG A 65 -52.60 -19.76 -26.24
CA ARG A 65 -51.70 -19.61 -25.07
C ARG A 65 -52.39 -20.05 -23.79
N LEU A 66 -51.61 -20.65 -22.90
CA LEU A 66 -52.00 -20.85 -21.51
C LEU A 66 -51.16 -19.89 -20.69
N GLU A 67 -51.83 -18.97 -20.02
CA GLU A 67 -51.18 -18.11 -19.05
C GLU A 67 -51.22 -18.80 -17.70
N VAL A 68 -50.07 -18.83 -17.04
CA VAL A 68 -49.87 -19.47 -15.75
C VAL A 68 -49.46 -18.37 -14.77
N TYR A 69 -50.27 -18.17 -13.74
CA TYR A 69 -49.98 -17.25 -12.66
C TYR A 69 -49.39 -18.06 -11.51
N LEU A 70 -48.20 -17.69 -11.04
CA LEU A 70 -47.50 -18.42 -10.00
C LEU A 70 -46.67 -17.50 -9.10
N ASN A 71 -46.52 -17.90 -7.84
CA ASN A 71 -45.68 -17.28 -6.83
C ASN A 71 -44.26 -17.87 -6.88
N TYR A 72 -43.59 -17.70 -8.02
CA TYR A 72 -42.21 -18.11 -8.25
C TYR A 72 -41.44 -17.01 -8.97
N TRP A 73 -40.22 -16.75 -8.53
CA TRP A 73 -39.34 -15.75 -9.12
C TRP A 73 -37.95 -16.30 -9.34
N HIS A 74 -37.35 -15.92 -10.47
CA HIS A 74 -35.98 -16.21 -10.83
C HIS A 74 -35.41 -15.00 -11.59
N PHE A 75 -34.13 -14.68 -11.41
CA PHE A 75 -33.51 -13.51 -12.05
C PHE A 75 -33.46 -13.63 -13.59
N GLU A 76 -33.37 -14.86 -14.10
CA GLU A 76 -33.49 -15.21 -15.52
C GLU A 76 -34.95 -15.60 -15.84
N PRO A 77 -35.70 -14.79 -16.63
CA PRO A 77 -37.10 -15.05 -16.98
C PRO A 77 -37.35 -16.39 -17.67
N ALA A 78 -36.39 -16.93 -18.43
CA ALA A 78 -36.52 -18.23 -19.07
C ALA A 78 -36.70 -19.38 -18.06
N TYR A 79 -36.12 -19.27 -16.86
CA TYR A 79 -36.35 -20.25 -15.78
C TYR A 79 -37.74 -20.12 -15.18
N ILE A 80 -38.29 -18.91 -15.06
CA ILE A 80 -39.69 -18.71 -14.64
C ILE A 80 -40.62 -19.38 -15.67
N ALA A 81 -40.40 -19.15 -16.96
CA ALA A 81 -41.18 -19.76 -18.04
C ALA A 81 -41.06 -21.29 -18.06
N SER A 82 -39.85 -21.83 -17.87
CA SER A 82 -39.60 -23.27 -17.78
C SER A 82 -40.33 -23.88 -16.59
N PHE A 83 -40.24 -23.26 -15.41
CA PHE A 83 -40.90 -23.72 -14.19
C PHE A 83 -42.43 -23.70 -14.31
N ALA A 84 -42.99 -22.71 -15.00
CA ALA A 84 -44.42 -22.60 -15.26
C ALA A 84 -44.94 -23.53 -16.37
N THR A 85 -44.06 -24.24 -17.08
CA THR A 85 -44.45 -25.02 -18.26
C THR A 85 -45.24 -26.27 -17.87
N ILE A 86 -46.41 -26.43 -18.49
CA ILE A 86 -47.14 -27.70 -18.52
C ILE A 86 -46.92 -28.34 -19.87
N ASN A 87 -46.44 -29.57 -19.83
CA ASN A 87 -46.27 -30.41 -21.00
C ASN A 87 -47.41 -31.41 -21.07
N ILE A 88 -47.97 -31.56 -22.26
CA ILE A 88 -48.92 -32.62 -22.59
C ILE A 88 -48.14 -33.74 -23.28
N TYR A 89 -48.22 -34.95 -22.74
CA TYR A 89 -47.40 -36.07 -23.21
C TYR A 89 -48.22 -37.15 -23.92
N LEU A 90 -49.50 -37.27 -23.54
CA LEU A 90 -50.47 -38.23 -24.05
C LEU A 90 -51.78 -37.50 -24.40
N PRO A 91 -52.57 -38.02 -25.36
CA PRO A 91 -53.91 -37.53 -25.61
C PRO A 91 -54.85 -37.87 -24.44
N PHE A 92 -55.91 -37.08 -24.24
CA PHE A 92 -56.71 -37.19 -23.01
C PHE A 92 -57.34 -38.57 -22.81
N GLU A 93 -57.68 -39.29 -23.87
CA GLU A 93 -58.29 -40.61 -23.75
C GLU A 93 -57.36 -41.64 -23.11
N LEU A 94 -56.04 -41.53 -23.33
CA LEU A 94 -55.07 -42.37 -22.65
C LEU A 94 -54.88 -41.92 -21.21
N VAL A 95 -54.82 -40.62 -20.94
CA VAL A 95 -54.77 -40.08 -19.56
C VAL A 95 -55.92 -40.64 -18.72
N LEU A 96 -57.14 -40.64 -19.27
CA LEU A 96 -58.32 -41.21 -18.59
C LEU A 96 -58.22 -42.73 -18.40
N ALA A 97 -57.72 -43.46 -19.40
CA ALA A 97 -57.60 -44.92 -19.32
C ALA A 97 -56.54 -45.35 -18.29
N GLU A 98 -55.39 -44.67 -18.26
CA GLU A 98 -54.34 -44.89 -17.26
C GLU A 98 -54.88 -44.63 -15.84
N ASP A 99 -55.57 -43.50 -15.63
CA ASP A 99 -56.13 -43.15 -14.32
C ASP A 99 -57.16 -44.18 -13.85
N HIS A 100 -57.98 -44.71 -14.76
CA HIS A 100 -58.92 -45.76 -14.45
C HIS A 100 -58.21 -47.07 -14.07
N LEU A 101 -57.18 -47.47 -14.82
CA LEU A 101 -56.40 -48.67 -14.51
C LEU A 101 -55.69 -48.58 -13.15
N VAL A 102 -55.15 -47.41 -12.81
CA VAL A 102 -54.39 -47.19 -11.57
C VAL A 102 -55.30 -46.97 -10.36
N PHE A 103 -56.35 -46.14 -10.47
CA PHE A 103 -57.14 -45.72 -9.31
C PHE A 103 -58.51 -46.38 -9.19
N THR A 104 -59.14 -46.77 -10.30
CA THR A 104 -60.46 -47.43 -10.27
C THR A 104 -60.32 -48.95 -10.22
N ARG A 105 -59.55 -49.52 -11.16
CA ARG A 105 -59.30 -50.96 -11.22
C ARG A 105 -58.21 -51.40 -10.24
N GLY A 106 -57.27 -50.51 -9.91
CA GLY A 106 -56.18 -50.80 -8.97
C GLY A 106 -55.20 -51.87 -9.45
N SER A 107 -55.18 -52.18 -10.76
CA SER A 107 -54.36 -53.26 -11.33
C SER A 107 -52.92 -52.82 -11.64
N TYR A 108 -52.65 -51.52 -11.58
CA TYR A 108 -51.37 -50.93 -11.93
C TYR A 108 -51.02 -49.77 -10.98
N ALA A 109 -49.76 -49.37 -11.01
CA ALA A 109 -49.25 -48.17 -10.34
C ALA A 109 -48.51 -47.26 -11.32
N TYR A 110 -48.45 -45.96 -11.05
CA TYR A 110 -47.67 -45.02 -11.88
C TYR A 110 -46.18 -45.04 -11.54
N SER A 111 -45.85 -45.13 -10.25
CA SER A 111 -44.47 -45.12 -9.76
C SER A 111 -43.97 -46.53 -9.39
N THR A 112 -42.67 -46.77 -9.56
CA THR A 112 -42.03 -48.03 -9.15
C THR A 112 -42.21 -48.28 -7.64
N SER A 113 -42.12 -47.24 -6.81
CA SER A 113 -42.34 -47.33 -5.37
C SER A 113 -43.76 -47.80 -5.01
N ALA A 114 -44.78 -47.25 -5.69
CA ALA A 114 -46.16 -47.67 -5.46
C ALA A 114 -46.43 -49.07 -6.03
N ALA A 115 -45.85 -49.40 -7.18
CA ALA A 115 -45.91 -50.74 -7.77
C ALA A 115 -45.41 -51.80 -6.78
N THR A 116 -44.23 -51.59 -6.18
CA THR A 116 -43.67 -52.46 -5.15
C THR A 116 -44.56 -52.55 -3.91
N ALA A 117 -45.02 -51.41 -3.37
CA ALA A 117 -45.83 -51.38 -2.16
C ALA A 117 -47.19 -52.09 -2.32
N LYS A 118 -47.86 -51.89 -3.45
CA LYS A 118 -49.15 -52.49 -3.78
C LYS A 118 -49.06 -53.90 -4.35
N ARG A 119 -47.84 -54.36 -4.69
CA ARG A 119 -47.59 -55.62 -5.40
C ARG A 119 -48.34 -55.73 -6.73
N VAL A 120 -48.36 -54.63 -7.48
CA VAL A 120 -48.92 -54.55 -8.84
C VAL A 120 -47.83 -54.08 -9.80
N PRO A 121 -47.90 -54.40 -11.09
CA PRO A 121 -46.95 -53.87 -12.06
C PRO A 121 -47.05 -52.35 -12.19
N GLN A 122 -45.92 -51.71 -12.52
CA GLN A 122 -45.92 -50.32 -12.98
C GLN A 122 -46.53 -50.27 -14.38
N LEU A 123 -47.49 -49.36 -14.61
CA LEU A 123 -48.14 -49.23 -15.90
C LEU A 123 -47.11 -48.94 -16.99
N ASN A 124 -47.28 -49.58 -18.15
CA ASN A 124 -46.35 -49.47 -19.26
C ASN A 124 -47.14 -49.59 -20.57
N LEU A 125 -47.10 -48.56 -21.41
CA LEU A 125 -47.91 -48.48 -22.63
C LEU A 125 -47.35 -49.28 -23.81
N VAL A 126 -46.26 -50.03 -23.64
CA VAL A 126 -45.65 -50.83 -24.73
C VAL A 126 -45.60 -52.32 -24.43
N LEU A 127 -45.86 -52.75 -23.19
CA LEU A 127 -45.93 -54.17 -22.83
C LEU A 127 -47.30 -54.75 -23.23
N SER A 128 -47.29 -55.82 -24.01
CA SER A 128 -48.49 -56.39 -24.65
C SER A 128 -49.67 -56.62 -23.69
N GLY A 129 -49.43 -57.20 -22.51
CA GLY A 129 -50.46 -57.41 -21.49
C GLY A 129 -51.08 -56.11 -20.97
N HIS A 130 -50.26 -55.08 -20.76
CA HIS A 130 -50.71 -53.78 -20.29
C HIS A 130 -51.46 -53.03 -21.39
N VAL A 131 -50.99 -53.13 -22.64
CA VAL A 131 -51.66 -52.58 -23.82
C VAL A 131 -53.04 -53.20 -24.02
N ALA A 132 -53.19 -54.52 -23.80
CA ALA A 132 -54.48 -55.19 -23.85
C ALA A 132 -55.45 -54.67 -22.78
N ASP A 133 -54.96 -54.40 -21.56
CA ASP A 133 -55.76 -53.79 -20.50
C ASP A 133 -56.17 -52.33 -20.80
N VAL A 134 -55.29 -51.55 -21.43
CA VAL A 134 -55.61 -50.20 -21.93
C VAL A 134 -56.69 -50.28 -23.01
N ALA A 135 -56.54 -51.18 -24.00
CA ALA A 135 -57.54 -51.38 -25.05
C ALA A 135 -58.90 -51.81 -24.48
N SER A 136 -58.92 -52.73 -23.52
CA SER A 136 -60.14 -53.15 -22.82
C SER A 136 -60.82 -51.99 -22.08
N THR A 137 -60.03 -51.12 -21.44
CA THR A 137 -60.54 -49.92 -20.77
C THR A 137 -61.15 -48.94 -21.76
N LEU A 138 -60.48 -48.66 -22.89
CA LEU A 138 -61.00 -47.79 -23.95
C LEU A 138 -62.28 -48.36 -24.58
N GLN A 139 -62.37 -49.68 -24.77
CA GLN A 139 -63.58 -50.35 -25.27
C GLN A 139 -64.74 -50.24 -24.27
N THR A 140 -64.45 -50.34 -22.98
CA THR A 140 -65.42 -50.13 -21.90
C THR A 140 -65.92 -48.70 -21.90
N PHE A 141 -65.01 -47.72 -21.98
CA PHE A 141 -65.38 -46.30 -22.09
C PHE A 141 -66.25 -46.02 -23.30
N SER A 142 -65.91 -46.59 -24.46
CA SER A 142 -66.73 -46.45 -25.67
C SER A 142 -68.13 -47.05 -25.50
N THR A 143 -68.24 -48.24 -24.90
CA THR A 143 -69.52 -48.94 -24.71
C THR A 143 -70.41 -48.21 -23.70
N GLN A 144 -69.82 -47.74 -22.61
CA GLN A 144 -70.52 -47.03 -21.53
C GLN A 144 -70.74 -45.55 -21.84
N ARG A 145 -70.20 -45.04 -22.95
CA ARG A 145 -70.11 -43.60 -23.26
C ARG A 145 -69.51 -42.80 -22.09
N TYR A 146 -68.49 -43.36 -21.46
CA TYR A 146 -67.81 -42.72 -20.35
C TYR A 146 -67.21 -41.38 -20.80
N PHE A 147 -67.58 -40.30 -20.11
CA PHE A 147 -67.07 -38.97 -20.36
C PHE A 147 -67.16 -38.12 -19.08
N PRO A 148 -66.03 -37.81 -18.41
CA PRO A 148 -66.04 -37.01 -17.19
C PRO A 148 -66.16 -35.52 -17.53
N ALA A 149 -67.39 -35.04 -17.75
CA ALA A 149 -67.67 -33.69 -18.22
C ALA A 149 -67.05 -32.58 -17.35
N ASN A 150 -66.93 -32.81 -16.04
CA ASN A 150 -66.31 -31.88 -15.09
C ASN A 150 -64.82 -31.62 -15.38
N VAL A 151 -64.09 -32.59 -15.94
CA VAL A 151 -62.67 -32.44 -16.31
C VAL A 151 -62.50 -31.46 -17.47
N PHE A 152 -63.49 -31.41 -18.36
CA PHE A 152 -63.43 -30.64 -19.59
C PHE A 152 -64.26 -29.35 -19.55
N THR A 153 -64.72 -28.95 -18.37
CA THR A 153 -65.54 -27.74 -18.18
C THR A 153 -64.78 -26.73 -17.34
N VAL A 154 -64.58 -25.51 -17.89
CA VAL A 154 -63.98 -24.39 -17.15
C VAL A 154 -64.99 -23.24 -17.15
N GLY A 155 -65.45 -22.86 -15.96
CA GLY A 155 -66.57 -21.93 -15.82
C GLY A 155 -67.82 -22.49 -16.52
N ASN A 156 -68.38 -21.72 -17.45
CA ASN A 156 -69.56 -22.11 -18.22
C ASN A 156 -69.24 -22.70 -19.61
N LYS A 157 -67.96 -22.99 -19.88
CA LYS A 157 -67.51 -23.47 -21.20
C LYS A 157 -67.01 -24.91 -21.12
N GLN A 158 -67.50 -25.72 -22.05
CA GLN A 158 -67.09 -27.11 -22.25
C GLN A 158 -66.09 -27.20 -23.43
N TYR A 159 -64.98 -27.89 -23.23
CA TYR A 159 -63.85 -28.00 -24.18
C TYR A 159 -63.75 -29.34 -24.90
N ALA A 160 -64.57 -30.31 -24.52
CA ALA A 160 -64.73 -31.58 -25.21
C ALA A 160 -66.15 -32.10 -25.05
N THR A 161 -66.61 -32.93 -25.98
CA THR A 161 -67.94 -33.56 -25.96
C THR A 161 -67.84 -35.08 -25.80
N PRO A 162 -68.91 -35.76 -25.36
CA PRO A 162 -68.97 -37.22 -25.34
C PRO A 162 -68.72 -37.87 -26.72
N ASP A 163 -69.17 -37.24 -27.81
CA ASP A 163 -68.99 -37.77 -29.16
C ASP A 163 -67.53 -37.65 -29.64
N GLU A 164 -66.86 -36.54 -29.29
CA GLU A 164 -65.42 -36.39 -29.52
C GLU A 164 -64.61 -37.41 -28.72
N ALA A 165 -64.97 -37.65 -27.45
CA ALA A 165 -64.34 -38.69 -26.63
C ALA A 165 -64.52 -40.08 -27.24
N ALA A 166 -65.73 -40.43 -27.69
CA ALA A 166 -65.98 -41.70 -28.37
C ALA A 166 -65.17 -41.85 -29.67
N ALA A 167 -65.03 -40.78 -30.46
CA ALA A 167 -64.19 -40.79 -31.66
C ALA A 167 -62.71 -41.02 -31.33
N ARG A 168 -62.21 -40.41 -30.24
CA ARG A 168 -60.85 -40.57 -29.74
C ARG A 168 -60.57 -41.98 -29.20
N TYR A 169 -61.50 -42.58 -28.45
CA TYR A 169 -61.38 -43.97 -28.02
C TYR A 169 -61.21 -44.92 -29.22
N ARG A 170 -62.00 -44.73 -30.29
CA ARG A 170 -61.85 -45.50 -31.53
C ARG A 170 -60.50 -45.28 -32.21
N ALA A 171 -60.00 -44.04 -32.24
CA ALA A 171 -58.71 -43.72 -32.84
C ALA A 171 -57.54 -44.36 -32.06
N ALA A 172 -57.57 -44.31 -30.72
CA ALA A 172 -56.58 -44.96 -29.88
C ALA A 172 -56.61 -46.49 -30.02
N LEU A 173 -57.81 -47.10 -30.10
CA LEU A 173 -57.96 -48.53 -30.39
C LEU A 173 -57.39 -48.90 -31.77
N SER A 174 -57.62 -48.08 -32.79
CA SER A 174 -57.04 -48.27 -34.13
C SER A 174 -55.52 -48.16 -34.12
N TRP A 175 -54.96 -47.24 -33.33
CA TRP A 175 -53.51 -47.12 -33.13
C TRP A 175 -52.94 -48.40 -32.52
N ILE A 176 -53.53 -48.87 -31.42
CA ILE A 176 -53.12 -50.10 -30.74
C ILE A 176 -53.18 -51.30 -31.69
N ALA A 177 -54.26 -51.43 -32.47
CA ALA A 177 -54.40 -52.50 -33.46
C ALA A 177 -53.34 -52.44 -34.56
N THR A 178 -52.88 -51.25 -34.92
CA THR A 178 -51.89 -51.04 -36.00
C THR A 178 -50.45 -51.25 -35.54
N TYR A 179 -50.09 -50.72 -34.36
CA TYR A 179 -48.70 -50.64 -33.89
C TYR A 179 -48.40 -51.51 -32.66
N GLY A 180 -49.41 -52.20 -32.12
CA GLY A 180 -49.26 -53.11 -30.98
C GLY A 180 -48.91 -52.44 -29.66
N ASN A 181 -48.93 -51.10 -29.59
CA ASN A 181 -48.60 -50.32 -28.40
C ASN A 181 -49.63 -49.22 -28.19
N ALA A 182 -49.76 -48.74 -26.95
CA ALA A 182 -50.60 -47.61 -26.57
C ALA A 182 -49.80 -46.30 -26.43
N TRP A 183 -48.53 -46.26 -26.86
CA TRP A 183 -47.69 -45.06 -26.76
C TRP A 183 -48.03 -44.06 -27.88
N ILE A 184 -48.97 -43.17 -27.59
CA ILE A 184 -49.42 -42.11 -28.49
C ILE A 184 -48.92 -40.76 -27.96
N SER A 185 -47.97 -40.12 -28.66
CA SER A 185 -47.36 -38.88 -28.19
C SER A 185 -47.36 -37.78 -29.27
N ASN A 186 -46.68 -36.67 -28.98
CA ASN A 186 -46.57 -35.47 -29.85
C ASN A 186 -45.11 -35.16 -30.23
N GLY A 187 -44.19 -36.12 -30.05
CA GLY A 187 -42.79 -35.94 -30.40
C GLY A 187 -42.51 -35.99 -31.92
N PRO A 188 -41.28 -35.64 -32.34
CA PRO A 188 -40.86 -35.68 -33.75
C PRO A 188 -40.72 -37.11 -34.32
N TYR A 189 -40.76 -38.13 -33.45
CA TYR A 189 -40.75 -39.53 -33.81
C TYR A 189 -41.89 -40.25 -33.07
N MET A 190 -42.53 -41.18 -33.75
CA MET A 190 -43.59 -42.04 -33.22
C MET A 190 -43.10 -43.48 -33.10
N LEU A 191 -43.56 -44.17 -32.05
CA LEU A 191 -43.22 -45.57 -31.81
C LEU A 191 -44.10 -46.49 -32.64
N THR A 192 -43.53 -47.14 -33.64
CA THR A 192 -44.29 -48.02 -34.55
C THR A 192 -44.14 -49.50 -34.26
N SER A 193 -43.11 -49.88 -33.49
CA SER A 193 -42.92 -51.26 -33.04
C SER A 193 -42.09 -51.27 -31.76
N PHE A 194 -42.39 -52.22 -30.87
CA PHE A 194 -41.62 -52.50 -29.67
C PHE A 194 -41.66 -54.00 -29.40
N SER A 195 -40.52 -54.61 -29.10
CA SER A 195 -40.42 -55.98 -28.60
C SER A 195 -39.48 -56.02 -27.41
N ALA A 196 -40.01 -56.44 -26.27
CA ALA A 196 -39.23 -56.65 -25.06
C ALA A 196 -38.27 -57.85 -25.22
N GLU A 197 -38.73 -58.90 -25.89
CA GLU A 197 -37.99 -60.14 -26.13
C GLU A 197 -36.79 -59.91 -27.04
N ALA A 198 -36.99 -59.17 -28.14
CA ALA A 198 -35.92 -58.79 -29.07
C ALA A 198 -35.12 -57.56 -28.60
N GLN A 199 -35.48 -56.98 -27.44
CA GLN A 199 -34.88 -55.74 -26.91
C GLN A 199 -34.77 -54.63 -27.95
N SER A 200 -35.83 -54.43 -28.75
CA SER A 200 -35.82 -53.51 -29.88
C SER A 200 -37.04 -52.59 -29.92
N ALA A 201 -36.85 -51.40 -30.47
CA ALA A 201 -37.90 -50.42 -30.72
C ALA A 201 -37.69 -49.76 -32.08
N GLU A 202 -38.76 -49.57 -32.85
CA GLU A 202 -38.74 -48.84 -34.11
C GLU A 202 -39.41 -47.47 -33.93
N LEU A 203 -38.63 -46.42 -34.17
CA LEU A 203 -39.11 -45.05 -34.18
C LEU A 203 -39.18 -44.56 -35.63
N ARG A 204 -40.37 -44.16 -36.08
CA ARG A 204 -40.55 -43.50 -37.37
C ARG A 204 -40.72 -42.02 -37.19
N ALA A 205 -40.11 -41.27 -38.08
CA ALA A 205 -40.18 -39.83 -38.02
C ALA A 205 -41.63 -39.37 -38.34
N PHE A 206 -42.20 -38.55 -37.46
CA PHE A 206 -43.54 -38.02 -37.64
C PHE A 206 -43.47 -36.87 -38.64
N ARG A 207 -44.15 -37.03 -39.79
CA ARG A 207 -44.08 -36.12 -40.95
C ARG A 207 -45.42 -35.45 -41.25
N ASP A 208 -46.23 -35.29 -40.21
CA ASP A 208 -47.48 -34.54 -40.35
C ASP A 208 -47.18 -33.06 -40.64
N PRO A 209 -47.81 -32.44 -41.66
CA PRO A 209 -47.57 -31.04 -42.02
C PRO A 209 -47.87 -30.03 -40.91
N THR A 210 -48.67 -30.40 -39.91
CA THR A 210 -49.00 -29.55 -38.75
C THR A 210 -47.97 -29.64 -37.63
N TYR A 211 -46.98 -30.53 -37.73
CA TYR A 211 -45.95 -30.67 -36.70
C TYR A 211 -45.13 -29.37 -36.53
N PRO A 212 -45.06 -28.79 -35.32
CA PRO A 212 -44.62 -27.40 -35.15
C PRO A 212 -43.11 -27.15 -35.21
N PHE A 213 -42.29 -28.19 -35.33
CA PHE A 213 -40.84 -28.06 -35.29
C PHE A 213 -40.17 -28.68 -36.52
N SER A 214 -39.45 -27.87 -37.28
CA SER A 214 -38.61 -28.34 -38.38
C SER A 214 -37.29 -28.91 -37.86
N PRO A 215 -36.62 -29.81 -38.63
CA PRO A 215 -35.24 -30.17 -38.37
C PRO A 215 -34.36 -28.93 -38.19
N GLY A 216 -33.44 -28.95 -37.22
CA GLY A 216 -32.53 -27.83 -36.94
C GLY A 216 -33.12 -26.68 -36.13
N LYS A 217 -34.44 -26.64 -35.86
CA LYS A 217 -35.08 -25.53 -35.12
C LYS A 217 -34.50 -25.29 -33.71
N TRP A 218 -34.00 -26.35 -33.09
CA TRP A 218 -33.39 -26.32 -31.75
C TRP A 218 -31.85 -26.32 -31.78
N VAL A 219 -31.24 -26.04 -32.94
CA VAL A 219 -29.80 -25.88 -33.08
C VAL A 219 -29.46 -24.40 -32.92
N PHE A 220 -28.92 -24.03 -31.75
CA PHE A 220 -28.61 -22.64 -31.40
C PHE A 220 -27.17 -22.22 -31.75
N GLY A 221 -26.33 -23.15 -32.20
CA GLY A 221 -24.91 -22.92 -32.48
C GLY A 221 -24.05 -22.83 -31.21
N GLU A 222 -22.78 -22.46 -31.39
CA GLU A 222 -21.86 -22.22 -30.27
C GLU A 222 -22.17 -20.88 -29.58
N PRO A 223 -22.19 -20.83 -28.23
CA PRO A 223 -22.44 -19.60 -27.52
C PRO A 223 -21.31 -18.60 -27.76
N ARG A 224 -21.66 -17.36 -28.10
CA ARG A 224 -20.69 -16.26 -28.12
C ARG A 224 -20.28 -15.94 -26.69
N ILE A 225 -18.99 -16.03 -26.38
CA ILE A 225 -18.52 -15.77 -25.01
C ILE A 225 -18.07 -14.32 -24.84
N VAL A 226 -18.13 -13.83 -23.60
CA VAL A 226 -17.43 -12.61 -23.20
C VAL A 226 -15.94 -12.91 -23.12
N ARG A 227 -15.09 -11.95 -23.50
CA ARG A 227 -13.64 -12.03 -23.36
C ARG A 227 -13.06 -10.73 -22.84
N VAL A 228 -12.06 -10.85 -21.98
CA VAL A 228 -11.12 -9.78 -21.68
C VAL A 228 -10.01 -9.80 -22.73
N GLU A 229 -10.02 -8.80 -23.59
CA GLU A 229 -9.06 -8.68 -24.69
C GLU A 229 -7.75 -8.06 -24.21
N ASN A 230 -7.84 -7.00 -23.40
CA ASN A 230 -6.69 -6.28 -22.91
C ASN A 230 -6.96 -5.62 -21.55
N ILE A 231 -5.93 -5.55 -20.70
CA ILE A 231 -5.95 -4.81 -19.45
C ILE A 231 -4.74 -3.88 -19.41
N GLY A 232 -4.99 -2.58 -19.47
CA GLY A 232 -3.99 -1.53 -19.30
C GLY A 232 -3.91 -1.08 -17.85
N VAL A 233 -2.85 -1.48 -17.15
CA VAL A 233 -2.59 -1.04 -15.76
C VAL A 233 -1.58 0.12 -15.76
N PRO A 234 -1.95 1.30 -15.23
CA PRO A 234 -0.99 2.38 -15.05
C PRO A 234 -0.09 2.09 -13.84
N GLN A 235 1.00 2.85 -13.71
CA GLN A 235 1.75 2.86 -12.45
C GLN A 235 0.84 3.38 -11.32
N VAL A 236 0.67 2.57 -10.27
CA VAL A 236 -0.12 2.96 -9.10
C VAL A 236 0.79 3.68 -8.11
N VAL A 237 0.55 4.97 -7.90
CA VAL A 237 1.28 5.78 -6.92
C VAL A 237 0.49 5.85 -5.62
N ARG A 238 1.16 5.58 -4.51
CA ARG A 238 0.55 5.59 -3.17
C ARG A 238 -0.08 6.95 -2.89
N GLY A 239 -1.38 6.95 -2.55
CA GLY A 239 -2.13 8.17 -2.25
C GLY A 239 -2.60 8.97 -3.47
N GLN A 240 -2.42 8.46 -4.69
CA GLN A 240 -3.00 9.01 -5.91
C GLN A 240 -4.03 8.05 -6.51
N GLU A 241 -5.01 8.61 -7.23
CA GLU A 241 -5.96 7.80 -7.97
C GLU A 241 -5.29 7.11 -9.17
N ALA A 242 -5.65 5.86 -9.43
CA ALA A 242 -5.22 5.12 -10.60
C ALA A 242 -6.42 4.55 -11.37
N SER A 243 -6.35 4.56 -12.70
CA SER A 243 -7.41 4.07 -13.59
C SER A 243 -6.91 2.90 -14.43
N VAL A 244 -7.42 1.70 -14.16
CA VAL A 244 -7.13 0.50 -14.97
C VAL A 244 -8.14 0.42 -16.11
N LEU A 245 -7.65 0.35 -17.35
CA LEU A 245 -8.48 0.23 -18.55
C LEU A 245 -8.68 -1.25 -18.90
N VAL A 246 -9.92 -1.65 -19.15
CA VAL A 246 -10.27 -3.04 -19.50
C VAL A 246 -11.03 -3.04 -20.82
N ASP A 247 -10.48 -3.69 -21.83
CA ASP A 247 -11.13 -3.88 -23.13
C ASP A 247 -11.81 -5.23 -23.19
N LEU A 248 -13.10 -5.23 -23.52
CA LEU A 248 -13.91 -6.43 -23.63
C LEU A 248 -14.37 -6.69 -25.07
N SER A 249 -14.63 -7.96 -25.37
CA SER A 249 -15.45 -8.37 -26.50
C SER A 249 -16.54 -9.33 -26.04
N GLY A 250 -17.60 -9.47 -26.84
CA GLY A 250 -18.71 -10.37 -26.56
C GLY A 250 -20.08 -9.74 -26.74
N PRO A 251 -21.16 -10.48 -26.46
CA PRO A 251 -22.53 -9.98 -26.59
C PRO A 251 -22.85 -8.90 -25.54
N PRO A 252 -23.34 -7.71 -25.93
CA PRO A 252 -23.77 -6.68 -24.98
C PRO A 252 -25.13 -7.03 -24.31
N PRO A 253 -25.47 -6.40 -23.16
CA PRO A 253 -24.64 -5.46 -22.40
C PRO A 253 -23.48 -6.16 -21.68
N LEU A 254 -22.29 -5.56 -21.74
CA LEU A 254 -21.07 -6.07 -21.09
C LEU A 254 -20.86 -5.37 -19.75
N PHE A 255 -20.18 -6.04 -18.82
CA PHE A 255 -19.90 -5.52 -17.49
C PHE A 255 -18.55 -6.03 -16.98
N VAL A 256 -17.96 -5.27 -16.06
CA VAL A 256 -16.72 -5.63 -15.36
C VAL A 256 -16.95 -5.60 -13.85
N LYS A 257 -16.55 -6.68 -13.17
CA LYS A 257 -16.28 -6.72 -11.73
C LYS A 257 -14.79 -6.90 -11.51
N TYR A 258 -14.30 -6.47 -10.36
CA TYR A 258 -12.92 -6.71 -9.98
C TYR A 258 -12.78 -7.02 -8.49
N ILE A 259 -11.70 -7.73 -8.18
CA ILE A 259 -11.26 -8.05 -6.82
C ILE A 259 -9.80 -7.65 -6.72
N LEU A 260 -9.46 -6.80 -5.74
CA LEU A 260 -8.08 -6.51 -5.38
C LEU A 260 -7.76 -7.26 -4.09
N ARG A 261 -6.69 -8.04 -4.10
CA ARG A 261 -6.28 -8.93 -3.01
C ARG A 261 -4.81 -8.72 -2.67
N ASP A 262 -4.48 -8.78 -1.39
CA ASP A 262 -3.11 -8.85 -0.93
C ASP A 262 -2.50 -10.21 -1.32
N SER A 263 -1.43 -10.20 -2.12
CA SER A 263 -0.86 -11.43 -2.70
C SER A 263 -0.18 -12.33 -1.68
N VAL A 264 0.18 -11.80 -0.51
CA VAL A 264 0.93 -12.52 0.52
C VAL A 264 -0.01 -13.14 1.55
N THR A 265 -0.92 -12.34 2.09
CA THR A 265 -1.88 -12.75 3.12
C THR A 265 -3.13 -13.38 2.52
N GLY A 266 -3.41 -13.08 1.25
CA GLY A 266 -4.64 -13.49 0.60
C GLY A 266 -5.88 -12.69 1.03
N GLN A 267 -5.71 -11.60 1.80
CA GLN A 267 -6.82 -10.76 2.24
C GLN A 267 -7.44 -10.01 1.05
N ILE A 268 -8.77 -10.03 0.94
CA ILE A 268 -9.51 -9.19 -0.01
C ILE A 268 -9.48 -7.75 0.50
N ILE A 269 -8.93 -6.85 -0.31
CA ILE A 269 -8.80 -5.44 0.02
C ILE A 269 -10.04 -4.69 -0.46
N THR A 270 -10.48 -4.97 -1.68
CA THR A 270 -11.71 -4.39 -2.23
C THR A 270 -12.33 -5.27 -3.31
N VAL A 271 -13.64 -5.16 -3.47
CA VAL A 271 -14.42 -5.71 -4.57
C VAL A 271 -15.23 -4.56 -5.15
N GLY A 272 -15.23 -4.41 -6.47
CA GLY A 272 -15.94 -3.32 -7.11
C GLY A 272 -16.39 -3.66 -8.53
N GLN A 273 -16.99 -2.67 -9.18
CA GLN A 273 -17.41 -2.73 -10.58
C GLN A 273 -16.65 -1.70 -11.41
N GLY A 274 -16.30 -2.07 -12.63
CA GLY A 274 -15.80 -1.13 -13.62
C GLY A 274 -16.95 -0.34 -14.23
N SER A 275 -16.72 0.94 -14.53
CA SER A 275 -17.67 1.79 -15.24
C SER A 275 -17.41 1.73 -16.75
N LEU A 276 -18.47 1.76 -17.55
CA LEU A 276 -18.34 1.84 -19.00
C LEU A 276 -17.76 3.21 -19.38
N ALA A 277 -16.64 3.23 -20.09
CA ALA A 277 -16.08 4.46 -20.63
C ALA A 277 -16.62 4.75 -22.03
N THR A 278 -16.42 3.82 -22.97
CA THR A 278 -16.92 3.94 -24.35
C THR A 278 -16.88 2.60 -25.07
N GLY A 279 -17.83 2.32 -25.96
CA GLY A 279 -17.89 1.07 -26.71
C GLY A 279 -17.91 -0.16 -25.79
N SER A 280 -16.84 -0.95 -25.81
CA SER A 280 -16.63 -2.11 -24.93
C SER A 280 -15.44 -1.91 -23.98
N ARG A 281 -15.02 -0.67 -23.75
CA ARG A 281 -13.94 -0.31 -22.82
C ARG A 281 -14.51 0.15 -21.48
N PHE A 282 -13.99 -0.44 -20.41
CA PHE A 282 -14.34 -0.16 -19.03
C PHE A 282 -13.16 0.43 -18.27
N VAL A 283 -13.47 1.16 -17.20
CA VAL A 283 -12.49 1.74 -16.27
C VAL A 283 -12.74 1.18 -14.88
N ILE A 284 -11.70 0.63 -14.27
CA ILE A 284 -11.65 0.35 -12.84
C ILE A 284 -10.87 1.47 -12.17
N THR A 285 -11.53 2.24 -11.30
CA THR A 285 -10.91 3.33 -10.54
C THR A 285 -10.44 2.83 -9.18
N LEU A 286 -9.14 2.94 -8.91
CA LEU A 286 -8.55 2.74 -7.59
C LEU A 286 -8.40 4.13 -6.94
N PRO A 287 -9.28 4.52 -6.01
CA PRO A 287 -9.27 5.87 -5.45
C PRO A 287 -8.01 6.11 -4.61
N ALA A 288 -7.60 7.37 -4.52
CA ALA A 288 -6.45 7.81 -3.73
C ALA A 288 -6.49 7.33 -2.26
N THR A 289 -7.69 7.25 -1.68
CA THR A 289 -7.89 6.74 -0.31
C THR A 289 -7.51 5.27 -0.18
N LEU A 290 -7.86 4.44 -1.16
CA LEU A 290 -7.48 3.03 -1.22
C LEU A 290 -5.98 2.89 -1.46
N THR A 291 -5.43 3.57 -2.48
CA THR A 291 -4.01 3.41 -2.84
C THR A 291 -3.06 3.90 -1.75
N ARG A 292 -3.48 4.84 -0.90
CA ARG A 292 -2.72 5.29 0.28
C ARG A 292 -2.47 4.18 1.29
N ASP A 293 -3.43 3.29 1.45
CA ASP A 293 -3.42 2.23 2.46
C ASP A 293 -2.68 0.96 1.95
N LEU A 294 -2.38 0.93 0.65
CA LEU A 294 -1.54 -0.11 0.04
C LEU A 294 -0.06 0.13 0.36
N THR A 295 0.65 -0.95 0.69
CA THR A 295 2.09 -0.93 0.93
C THR A 295 2.87 -1.11 -0.37
N ALA A 296 4.00 -0.44 -0.52
CA ALA A 296 4.87 -0.57 -1.70
C ALA A 296 5.85 -1.76 -1.62
N ARG A 297 5.61 -2.74 -0.72
CA ARG A 297 6.56 -3.83 -0.45
C ARG A 297 6.36 -5.06 -1.34
N PHE A 298 5.11 -5.40 -1.64
CA PHE A 298 4.73 -6.56 -2.44
C PHE A 298 3.64 -6.18 -3.45
N PRO A 299 3.56 -6.83 -4.61
CA PRO A 299 2.49 -6.58 -5.56
C PRO A 299 1.14 -7.06 -5.02
N TYR A 300 0.06 -6.43 -5.46
CA TYR A 300 -1.32 -6.81 -5.21
C TYR A 300 -1.89 -7.60 -6.38
N GLU A 301 -2.73 -8.58 -6.11
CA GLU A 301 -3.42 -9.35 -7.15
C GLU A 301 -4.72 -8.63 -7.53
N LEU A 302 -4.83 -8.17 -8.78
CA LEU A 302 -6.07 -7.67 -9.37
C LEU A 302 -6.67 -8.76 -10.26
N THR A 303 -7.82 -9.27 -9.84
CA THR A 303 -8.64 -10.18 -10.66
C THR A 303 -9.78 -9.39 -11.28
N VAL A 304 -9.83 -9.37 -12.62
CA VAL A 304 -10.86 -8.72 -13.44
C VAL A 304 -11.79 -9.80 -13.99
N ILE A 305 -13.08 -9.62 -13.79
CA ILE A 305 -14.15 -10.54 -14.18
C ILE A 305 -15.06 -9.82 -15.16
N ALA A 306 -15.07 -10.27 -16.40
CA ALA A 306 -15.94 -9.76 -17.46
C ALA A 306 -17.15 -10.66 -17.65
N TYR A 307 -18.34 -10.07 -17.75
CA TYR A 307 -19.60 -10.80 -17.91
C TYR A 307 -20.60 -10.02 -18.76
N SER A 308 -21.69 -10.68 -19.15
CA SER A 308 -22.79 -10.12 -19.94
C SER A 308 -24.11 -10.70 -19.46
N ASP A 309 -25.18 -9.90 -19.53
CA ASP A 309 -26.53 -10.40 -19.24
C ASP A 309 -27.08 -11.26 -20.40
N ALA A 310 -26.43 -11.23 -21.57
CA ALA A 310 -26.86 -12.00 -22.74
C ALA A 310 -26.32 -13.43 -22.76
N VAL A 311 -25.26 -13.74 -21.98
CA VAL A 311 -24.64 -15.07 -21.94
C VAL A 311 -24.13 -15.44 -20.56
N ALA A 312 -24.26 -16.71 -20.17
CA ALA A 312 -23.85 -17.21 -18.86
C ALA A 312 -22.33 -17.41 -18.68
N PHE A 313 -21.54 -17.11 -19.71
CA PHE A 313 -20.07 -17.27 -19.66
C PHE A 313 -19.41 -15.98 -19.18
N VAL A 314 -18.51 -16.16 -18.20
CA VAL A 314 -17.63 -15.09 -17.72
C VAL A 314 -16.21 -15.36 -18.20
N ASP A 315 -15.45 -14.30 -18.45
CA ASP A 315 -14.01 -14.39 -18.63
C ASP A 315 -13.31 -13.72 -17.44
N THR A 316 -12.21 -14.30 -16.99
CA THR A 316 -11.49 -13.83 -15.81
C THR A 316 -10.01 -13.73 -16.10
N ARG A 317 -9.42 -12.60 -15.77
CA ARG A 317 -7.98 -12.35 -15.89
C ARG A 317 -7.44 -11.85 -14.58
N THR A 318 -6.34 -12.45 -14.15
CA THR A 318 -5.62 -12.07 -12.94
C THR A 318 -4.26 -11.50 -13.32
N LEU A 319 -3.91 -10.39 -12.70
CA LEU A 319 -2.66 -9.68 -12.91
C LEU A 319 -2.17 -9.07 -11.60
N PHE A 320 -0.92 -8.62 -11.59
CA PHE A 320 -0.28 -8.08 -10.41
C PHE A 320 -0.01 -6.58 -10.55
N ILE A 321 -0.36 -5.82 -9.53
CA ILE A 321 -0.19 -4.36 -9.46
C ILE A 321 0.86 -4.04 -8.40
N SER A 322 1.93 -3.37 -8.79
CA SER A 322 2.92 -2.85 -7.84
C SER A 322 2.59 -1.40 -7.48
N VAL A 323 2.73 -1.07 -6.20
CA VAL A 323 2.52 0.29 -5.69
C VAL A 323 3.86 0.99 -5.56
N PHE A 324 3.96 2.19 -6.11
CA PHE A 324 5.11 3.07 -5.97
C PHE A 324 4.87 4.06 -4.83
N ASP A 325 5.76 4.05 -3.84
CA ASP A 325 5.75 5.01 -2.72
C ASP A 325 6.99 5.94 -2.83
N PRO A 326 6.81 7.22 -3.23
CA PRO A 326 7.90 8.19 -3.28
C PRO A 326 8.60 8.38 -1.93
N GLY A 327 7.88 8.21 -0.81
CA GLY A 327 8.39 8.41 0.55
C GLY A 327 9.48 7.43 0.94
N ILE A 328 9.51 6.23 0.35
CA ILE A 328 10.58 5.25 0.57
C ILE A 328 11.94 5.78 0.08
N ILE A 329 11.93 6.59 -1.00
CA ILE A 329 13.14 7.16 -1.58
C ILE A 329 13.53 8.46 -0.85
N THR A 330 12.56 9.29 -0.49
CA THR A 330 12.85 10.62 0.09
C THR A 330 13.18 10.60 1.57
N ALA A 331 12.60 9.68 2.37
CA ALA A 331 12.81 9.66 3.82
C ALA A 331 14.28 9.44 4.25
N PRO A 332 15.07 8.53 3.65
CA PRO A 332 16.49 8.40 3.97
C PRO A 332 17.29 9.68 3.65
N ILE A 333 16.96 10.34 2.54
CA ILE A 333 17.62 11.58 2.10
C ILE A 333 17.30 12.72 3.08
N GLU A 334 16.05 12.88 3.49
CA GLU A 334 15.64 13.88 4.47
C GLU A 334 16.32 13.65 5.83
N GLN A 335 16.43 12.40 6.28
CA GLN A 335 17.15 12.04 7.49
C GLN A 335 18.64 12.38 7.40
N GLU A 336 19.27 12.09 6.27
CA GLU A 336 20.68 12.41 6.03
C GLU A 336 20.93 13.92 6.01
N ILE A 337 20.05 14.69 5.36
CA ILE A 337 20.08 16.17 5.39
C ILE A 337 19.94 16.68 6.83
N SER A 338 19.01 16.13 7.62
CA SER A 338 18.81 16.51 9.02
C SER A 338 20.05 16.22 9.88
N ASN A 339 20.69 15.06 9.67
CA ASN A 339 21.92 14.69 10.35
C ASN A 339 23.09 15.62 9.98
N LEU A 340 23.22 15.97 8.70
CA LEU A 340 24.21 16.93 8.22
C LEU A 340 23.99 18.32 8.84
N GLN A 341 22.74 18.78 8.92
CA GLN A 341 22.41 20.05 9.57
C GLN A 341 22.84 20.08 11.04
N LYS A 342 22.59 19.01 11.81
CA LYS A 342 23.06 18.89 13.20
C LYS A 342 24.58 18.90 13.31
N SER A 343 25.26 18.13 12.47
CA SER A 343 26.73 18.06 12.47
C SER A 343 27.38 19.42 12.15
N VAL A 344 26.80 20.17 11.20
CA VAL A 344 27.25 21.54 10.89
C VAL A 344 27.01 22.48 12.07
N GLN A 345 25.85 22.41 12.74
CA GLN A 345 25.55 23.24 13.92
C GLN A 345 26.52 22.96 15.08
N GLU A 346 26.80 21.69 15.37
CA GLU A 346 27.77 21.29 16.40
C GLU A 346 29.18 21.80 16.07
N THR A 347 29.59 21.69 14.81
CA THR A 347 30.89 22.20 14.34
C THR A 347 30.99 23.72 14.53
N VAL A 348 29.94 24.46 14.19
CA VAL A 348 29.88 25.92 14.41
C VAL A 348 29.97 26.26 15.89
N ALA A 349 29.25 25.56 16.77
CA ALA A 349 29.31 25.77 18.21
C ALA A 349 30.72 25.51 18.78
N ASN A 350 31.37 24.42 18.34
CA ASN A 350 32.74 24.09 18.75
C ASN A 350 33.75 25.15 18.27
N LEU A 351 33.60 25.65 17.04
CA LEU A 351 34.43 26.74 16.54
C LEU A 351 34.24 28.03 17.33
N GLN A 352 32.99 28.37 17.70
CA GLN A 352 32.72 29.53 18.56
C GLN A 352 33.40 29.40 19.93
N GLN A 353 33.35 28.22 20.55
CA GLN A 353 34.05 27.95 21.81
C GLN A 353 35.57 28.06 21.66
N ALA A 354 36.14 27.51 20.57
CA ALA A 354 37.56 27.64 20.28
C ALA A 354 37.99 29.10 20.09
N ILE A 355 37.20 29.92 19.40
CA ILE A 355 37.45 31.36 19.24
C ILE A 355 37.41 32.06 20.60
N GLN A 356 36.43 31.76 21.45
CA GLN A 356 36.37 32.33 22.80
C GLN A 356 37.59 31.96 23.64
N ALA A 357 38.06 30.71 23.55
CA ALA A 357 39.26 30.25 24.23
C ALA A 357 40.54 30.96 23.72
N ILE A 358 40.65 31.18 22.41
CA ILE A 358 41.75 31.97 21.81
C ILE A 358 41.71 33.43 22.28
N ASN A 359 40.52 34.04 22.35
CA ASN A 359 40.36 35.40 22.86
C ASN A 359 40.76 35.51 24.34
N ALA A 360 40.40 34.52 25.16
CA ALA A 360 40.80 34.47 26.57
C ALA A 360 42.32 34.28 26.73
N SER A 361 42.93 33.38 25.96
CA SER A 361 44.38 33.11 26.04
C SER A 361 45.22 34.27 25.51
N SER A 362 44.78 34.94 24.44
CA SER A 362 45.43 36.15 23.93
C SER A 362 45.34 37.31 24.92
N ALA A 363 44.18 37.54 25.56
CA ALA A 363 44.03 38.54 26.61
C ALA A 363 44.96 38.26 27.81
N ALA A 364 45.04 37.00 28.25
CA ALA A 364 45.96 36.58 29.31
C ALA A 364 47.43 36.79 28.91
N GLY A 365 47.80 36.44 27.67
CA GLY A 365 49.15 36.66 27.14
C GLY A 365 49.54 38.14 27.09
N LEU A 366 48.64 39.01 26.62
CA LEU A 366 48.83 40.47 26.61
C LEU A 366 49.01 41.03 28.03
N ALA A 367 48.21 40.56 29.00
CA ALA A 367 48.35 40.96 30.39
C ALA A 367 49.70 40.53 30.99
N ALA A 368 50.17 39.31 30.67
CA ALA A 368 51.48 38.82 31.09
C ALA A 368 52.62 39.68 30.52
N VAL A 369 52.58 40.01 29.23
CA VAL A 369 53.56 40.91 28.59
C VAL A 369 53.54 42.29 29.25
N SER A 370 52.36 42.86 29.50
CA SER A 370 52.21 44.14 30.20
C SER A 370 52.85 44.11 31.60
N ASN A 371 52.66 43.02 32.35
CA ASN A 371 53.29 42.84 33.66
C ASN A 371 54.81 42.74 33.57
N SER A 372 55.34 41.98 32.60
CA SER A 372 56.78 41.90 32.36
C SER A 372 57.39 43.25 31.99
N ILE A 373 56.71 44.06 31.17
CA ILE A 373 57.14 45.42 30.82
C ILE A 373 57.16 46.33 32.07
N SER A 374 56.13 46.25 32.92
CA SER A 374 56.07 47.02 34.17
C SER A 374 57.20 46.66 35.14
N GLN A 375 57.48 45.35 35.30
CA GLN A 375 58.60 44.87 36.11
C GLN A 375 59.94 45.33 35.55
N LEU A 376 60.14 45.25 34.23
CA LEU A 376 61.34 45.76 33.56
C LEU A 376 61.50 47.27 33.81
N GLY A 377 60.43 48.06 33.68
CA GLY A 377 60.44 49.49 33.96
C GLY A 377 60.85 49.80 35.40
N THR A 378 60.35 49.03 36.37
CA THR A 378 60.74 49.15 37.78
C THR A 378 62.21 48.79 37.99
N ALA A 379 62.69 47.70 37.39
CA ALA A 379 64.08 47.28 37.48
C ALA A 379 65.04 48.32 36.89
N VAL A 380 64.73 48.86 35.70
CA VAL A 380 65.49 49.95 35.07
C VAL A 380 65.49 51.19 35.95
N GLY A 381 64.34 51.58 36.51
CA GLY A 381 64.24 52.69 37.46
C GLY A 381 65.15 52.53 38.68
N ASN A 382 65.18 51.32 39.26
CA ASN A 382 66.08 50.99 40.37
C ASN A 382 67.56 51.09 39.96
N SER A 383 67.93 50.57 38.79
CA SER A 383 69.31 50.68 38.28
C SER A 383 69.71 52.13 38.04
N ILE A 384 68.83 52.98 37.48
CA ILE A 384 69.09 54.43 37.30
C ILE A 384 69.31 55.10 38.66
N SER A 385 68.47 54.80 39.66
CA SER A 385 68.61 55.35 41.02
C SER A 385 69.95 54.94 41.66
N GLN A 386 70.34 53.67 41.55
CA GLN A 386 71.63 53.18 42.01
C GLN A 386 72.80 53.89 41.31
N LEU A 387 72.72 54.08 40.00
CA LEU A 387 73.72 54.82 39.23
C LEU A 387 73.83 56.27 39.70
N GLY A 388 72.69 56.94 39.94
CA GLY A 388 72.64 58.28 40.49
C GLY A 388 73.31 58.39 41.86
N ASN A 389 73.06 57.43 42.75
CA ASN A 389 73.74 57.36 44.05
C ASN A 389 75.25 57.14 43.91
N ALA A 390 75.68 56.27 43.00
CA ALA A 390 77.09 56.05 42.73
C ALA A 390 77.79 57.31 42.19
N VAL A 391 77.15 58.05 41.28
CA VAL A 391 77.64 59.34 40.76
C VAL A 391 77.75 60.39 41.87
N ASN A 392 76.74 60.48 42.75
CA ASN A 392 76.79 61.40 43.90
C ASN A 392 77.93 61.05 44.87
N ASN A 393 78.14 59.77 45.14
CA ASN A 393 79.25 59.31 45.97
C ASN A 393 80.61 59.62 45.33
N LEU A 394 80.74 59.44 44.01
CA LEU A 394 81.93 59.82 43.27
C LEU A 394 82.19 61.34 43.34
N GLY A 395 81.15 62.16 43.17
CA GLY A 395 81.25 63.61 43.33
C GLY A 395 81.73 64.01 44.74
N THR A 396 81.21 63.36 45.77
CA THR A 396 81.65 63.56 47.17
C THR A 396 83.12 63.17 47.35
N ALA A 397 83.55 62.03 46.80
CA ALA A 397 84.94 61.58 46.87
C ALA A 397 85.90 62.55 46.13
N VAL A 398 85.51 63.05 44.96
CA VAL A 398 86.28 64.05 44.19
C VAL A 398 86.40 65.35 44.98
N ASN A 399 85.33 65.83 45.61
CA ASN A 399 85.38 67.02 46.47
C ASN A 399 86.32 66.84 47.67
N ASN A 400 86.28 65.67 48.33
CA ASN A 400 87.18 65.35 49.43
C ASN A 400 88.65 65.28 49.00
N LEU A 401 88.91 64.72 47.81
CA LEU A 401 90.25 64.70 47.21
C LEU A 401 90.74 66.13 46.93
N GLY A 402 89.89 66.99 46.36
CA GLY A 402 90.18 68.41 46.14
C GLY A 402 90.55 69.14 47.43
N GLY A 403 89.77 68.93 48.50
CA GLY A 403 90.06 69.50 49.82
C GLY A 403 91.39 68.99 50.41
N THR A 404 91.66 67.69 50.30
CA THR A 404 92.92 67.09 50.78
C THR A 404 94.12 67.63 50.01
N LEU A 405 93.99 67.79 48.69
CA LEU A 405 95.05 68.32 47.85
C LEU A 405 95.32 69.80 48.18
N SER A 406 94.26 70.61 48.35
CA SER A 406 94.39 72.00 48.79
C SER A 406 95.14 72.09 50.12
N SER A 407 94.76 71.29 51.12
CA SER A 407 95.43 71.27 52.44
C SER A 407 96.90 70.85 52.34
N LYS A 408 97.25 69.88 51.49
CA LYS A 408 98.65 69.49 51.25
C LYS A 408 99.43 70.60 50.55
N ILE A 409 98.82 71.30 49.58
CA ILE A 409 99.44 72.47 48.92
C ILE A 409 99.72 73.56 49.95
N ASP A 410 98.75 73.89 50.82
CA ASP A 410 98.92 74.87 51.89
C ASP A 410 100.05 74.47 52.86
N THR A 411 100.11 73.19 53.22
CA THR A 411 101.16 72.63 54.08
C THR A 411 102.55 72.76 53.43
N VAL A 412 102.66 72.47 52.13
CA VAL A 412 103.93 72.61 51.39
C VAL A 412 104.33 74.08 51.28
N SER A 413 103.38 74.98 50.99
CA SER A 413 103.62 76.43 50.95
C SER A 413 104.18 76.93 52.28
N SER A 414 103.55 76.56 53.40
CA SER A 414 104.01 76.92 54.75
C SER A 414 105.42 76.37 55.07
N LYS A 415 105.73 75.14 54.64
CA LYS A 415 107.08 74.58 54.78
C LYS A 415 108.12 75.35 53.95
N ILE A 416 107.77 75.78 52.74
CA ILE A 416 108.62 76.62 51.89
C ILE A 416 108.88 77.97 52.56
N ASP A 417 107.84 78.62 53.11
CA ASP A 417 107.98 79.88 53.84
C ASP A 417 108.88 79.74 55.07
N THR A 418 108.71 78.65 55.82
CA THR A 418 109.55 78.33 56.99
C THR A 418 111.01 78.15 56.58
N PHE A 419 111.28 77.39 55.52
CA PHE A 419 112.63 77.16 55.01
C PHE A 419 113.29 78.47 54.52
N ALA A 420 112.54 79.32 53.82
CA ALA A 420 113.01 80.64 53.40
C ALA A 420 113.39 81.52 54.61
N SER A 421 112.60 81.48 55.69
CA SER A 421 112.92 82.22 56.92
C SER A 421 114.18 81.71 57.62
N GLN A 422 114.37 80.38 57.70
CA GLN A 422 115.56 79.76 58.30
C GLN A 422 116.83 80.07 57.51
N GLN A 423 116.75 80.09 56.18
CA GLN A 423 117.88 80.46 55.34
C GLN A 423 118.27 81.93 55.55
N SER A 424 117.29 82.84 55.64
CA SER A 424 117.52 84.26 55.93
C SER A 424 118.20 84.48 57.29
N GLN A 425 117.78 83.75 58.33
CA GLN A 425 118.41 83.79 59.65
C GLN A 425 119.85 83.25 59.62
N THR A 426 120.08 82.15 58.90
CA THR A 426 121.42 81.54 58.78
C THR A 426 122.40 82.48 58.05
N VAL A 427 121.95 83.13 56.98
CA VAL A 427 122.74 84.14 56.24
C VAL A 427 123.06 85.35 57.13
N SER A 428 122.09 85.80 57.92
CA SER A 428 122.28 86.91 58.86
C SER A 428 123.30 86.56 59.97
N ALA A 429 123.23 85.34 60.51
CA ALA A 429 124.20 84.83 61.48
C ALA A 429 125.61 84.71 60.88
N LEU A 430 125.72 84.24 59.64
CA LEU A 430 127.01 84.15 58.94
C LEU A 430 127.63 85.54 58.70
N GLN A 431 126.81 86.53 58.31
CA GLN A 431 127.26 87.92 58.16
C GLN A 431 127.78 88.51 59.47
N ALA A 432 127.16 88.18 60.61
CA ALA A 432 127.62 88.61 61.93
C ALA A 432 129.00 88.01 62.28
N SER A 433 129.18 86.69 62.11
CA SER A 433 130.48 86.03 62.37
C SER A 433 131.61 86.54 61.48
N VAL A 434 131.33 86.88 60.21
CA VAL A 434 132.32 87.48 59.30
C VAL A 434 132.72 88.89 59.76
N ARG A 435 131.78 89.64 60.35
CA ARG A 435 132.03 90.98 60.88
C ARG A 435 132.92 90.93 62.13
N ASP A 436 132.64 90.03 63.06
CA ASP A 436 133.47 89.80 64.26
C ASP A 436 134.90 89.37 63.91
N LEU A 437 135.06 88.50 62.91
CA LEU A 437 136.39 88.08 62.46
C LEU A 437 137.19 89.26 61.89
N ARG A 438 136.54 90.12 61.09
CA ARG A 438 137.15 91.33 60.54
C ARG A 438 137.63 92.28 61.64
N ASP A 439 136.82 92.47 62.68
CA ASP A 439 137.16 93.36 63.79
C ASP A 439 138.30 92.81 64.65
N THR A 440 138.35 91.48 64.83
CA THR A 440 139.47 90.80 65.52
C THR A 440 140.79 90.99 64.75
N VAL A 441 140.77 90.83 63.43
CA VAL A 441 141.96 91.05 62.57
C VAL A 441 142.44 92.49 62.63
N ASN A 442 141.52 93.46 62.57
CA ASN A 442 141.87 94.88 62.70
C ASN A 442 142.50 95.20 64.06
N THR A 443 141.97 94.62 65.14
CA THR A 443 142.49 94.81 66.50
C THR A 443 143.93 94.30 66.63
N LEU A 444 144.22 93.12 66.08
CA LEU A 444 145.58 92.57 66.03
C LEU A 444 146.54 93.48 65.26
N MET A 445 146.07 94.09 64.16
CA MET A 445 146.87 94.99 63.35
C MET A 445 147.28 96.26 64.12
N TYR A 446 146.39 96.83 64.93
CA TYR A 446 146.71 97.99 65.78
C TYR A 446 147.75 97.68 66.85
N ILE A 447 147.71 96.48 67.45
CA ILE A 447 148.69 96.04 68.46
C ILE A 447 150.10 95.96 67.85
N VAL A 448 150.22 95.44 66.63
CA VAL A 448 151.51 95.35 65.93
C VAL A 448 152.08 96.74 65.64
N ILE A 449 151.25 97.67 65.17
CA ILE A 449 151.68 99.06 64.89
C ILE A 449 152.15 99.76 66.17
N PHE A 450 151.42 99.57 67.28
CA PHE A 450 151.78 100.19 68.56
C PHE A 450 153.14 99.70 69.07
N LEU A 451 153.43 98.40 68.94
CA LEU A 451 154.73 97.83 69.32
C LEU A 451 155.90 98.39 68.49
N VAL A 452 155.68 98.67 67.20
CA VAL A 452 156.70 99.24 66.31
C VAL A 452 157.01 100.70 66.69
N ILE A 453 156.00 101.50 67.01
CA ILE A 453 156.19 102.91 67.42
C ILE A 453 157.01 103.00 68.72
N LEU A 454 156.77 102.09 69.67
CA LEU A 454 157.48 102.08 70.94
C LEU A 454 158.98 101.82 70.77
N GLN A 455 159.38 100.99 69.79
CA GLN A 455 160.80 100.78 69.49
C GLN A 455 161.49 102.02 68.92
N ILE A 456 160.78 102.85 68.16
CA ILE A 456 161.36 104.04 67.51
C ILE A 456 161.66 105.14 68.53
N VAL A 457 160.81 105.29 69.56
CA VAL A 457 161.00 106.31 70.61
C VAL A 457 162.26 106.04 71.44
N THR A 458 162.58 104.77 71.69
CA THR A 458 163.80 104.38 72.43
C THR A 458 165.08 104.77 71.70
N ILE A 459 165.06 104.87 70.37
CA ILE A 459 166.23 105.22 69.55
C ILE A 459 166.42 106.75 69.48
N ALA A 460 165.33 107.52 69.44
CA ALA A 460 165.39 108.97 69.27
C ALA A 460 165.98 109.71 70.50
N LEU A 461 165.76 109.20 71.71
CA LEU A 461 166.22 109.87 72.94
C LEU A 461 167.74 109.78 73.17
N VAL A 462 168.45 108.92 72.44
CA VAL A 462 169.92 108.80 72.53
C VAL A 462 170.66 109.98 71.86
N PHE A 463 169.99 110.81 71.04
CA PHE A 463 170.67 111.77 70.15
C PHE A 463 170.62 113.28 70.50
N MET A 464 169.96 113.71 71.57
CA MET A 464 169.93 115.15 71.97
C MET A 464 170.65 115.36 73.33
N ARG A 465 171.99 115.30 73.36
CA ARG A 465 172.96 116.44 73.31
C ARG A 465 172.73 117.50 74.40
N ARG A 466 173.64 117.68 75.37
CA ARG A 466 174.90 118.48 75.24
C ARG A 466 174.71 119.71 74.35
N LYS A 467 174.12 120.77 74.90
CA LYS A 467 174.89 121.83 75.58
C LYS A 467 174.64 121.75 77.07
#